data_AF-A0A8T0RMA3-F1
#
_entry.id   AF-A0A8T0RMA3-F1
#
_cell.length_a   1.000
_cell.length_b   1.000
_cell.length_c   1.000
_cell.angle_alpha   90.00
_cell.angle_beta   90.00
_cell.angle_gamma   90.00
#
_symmetry.space_group_name_H-M   'P 1'
#
loop_
_entity.id
_entity.type
_entity.pdbx_description
1 polymer ?
#
loop_
_entity_poly.entity_id
_entity_poly.type
_entity_poly.pdbx_seq_one_letter_code
_entity_poly.pdbx_strand_id
1 'polypeptide(L)'
;MLAARITIEDGLSLLLDIDDIDRLLQFSQQQDGGLQLRNRRQTLLGQLAESLQLVDPLGANKNRHLSANDDLVFLRIVSLPKGRKLLSRYINLMVPGSDLARIACMAVFRHLRFVFGNLPSDDGSAQTVTKLANAVAACIRGMDLSGLSACLAAIVCSSEHPPLRPLGYTAGDGATVIIKSVLDRATELLTEQLPASNYNRALWQASFNAFFGLLTKYCIGKFDSLVHTTHTATAIRRELPIELLRASLPHTDEQQRALLLEFAQRTVPVTGHSSQRAPGRTMASETVPS
;
A
#
# COMPACT_ATOMS: atom_id res chain seq x y z
N MET A 1 -4.04 -7.25 26.68
CA MET A 1 -4.25 -8.23 25.60
C MET A 1 -5.58 -8.97 25.67
N LEU A 2 -6.14 -9.25 26.87
CA LEU A 2 -7.44 -9.94 27.00
C LEU A 2 -8.58 -9.21 26.28
N ALA A 3 -8.74 -7.90 26.49
CA ALA A 3 -9.78 -7.10 25.82
C ALA A 3 -9.74 -7.22 24.29
N ALA A 4 -8.55 -7.15 23.68
CA ALA A 4 -8.42 -7.32 22.23
C ALA A 4 -8.86 -8.71 21.75
N ARG A 5 -8.61 -9.77 22.55
CA ARG A 5 -9.07 -11.13 22.22
C ARG A 5 -10.59 -11.25 22.31
N ILE A 6 -11.21 -10.65 23.33
CA ILE A 6 -12.67 -10.60 23.47
C ILE A 6 -13.29 -9.88 22.27
N THR A 7 -12.82 -8.68 21.95
CA THR A 7 -13.27 -7.92 20.76
C THR A 7 -13.12 -8.70 19.47
N ILE A 8 -12.07 -9.53 19.35
CA ILE A 8 -11.88 -10.39 18.17
C ILE A 8 -12.96 -11.48 18.08
N GLU A 9 -13.28 -12.17 19.18
CA GLU A 9 -14.32 -13.20 19.17
C GLU A 9 -15.70 -12.59 18.92
N ASP A 10 -16.03 -11.49 19.61
CA ASP A 10 -17.29 -10.78 19.44
C ASP A 10 -17.44 -10.28 18.00
N GLY A 11 -16.38 -9.69 17.44
CA GLY A 11 -16.35 -9.23 16.05
C GLY A 11 -16.52 -10.38 15.06
N LEU A 12 -15.91 -11.54 15.31
CA LEU A 12 -16.09 -12.70 14.44
C LEU A 12 -17.51 -13.26 14.52
N SER A 13 -18.15 -13.23 15.69
CA SER A 13 -19.56 -13.58 15.85
C SER A 13 -20.45 -12.64 15.04
N LEU A 14 -20.22 -11.32 15.12
CA LEU A 14 -20.95 -10.33 14.32
C LEU A 14 -20.79 -10.56 12.81
N LEU A 15 -19.61 -10.98 12.35
CA LEU A 15 -19.42 -11.30 10.93
C LEU A 15 -20.22 -12.52 10.48
N LEU A 16 -20.50 -13.49 11.36
CA LEU A 16 -21.37 -14.62 11.02
C LEU A 16 -22.82 -14.16 10.83
N ASP A 17 -23.31 -13.27 11.69
CA ASP A 17 -24.64 -12.68 11.54
C ASP A 17 -24.78 -11.91 10.21
N ILE A 18 -23.73 -11.19 9.80
CA ILE A 18 -23.69 -10.50 8.50
C ILE A 18 -23.72 -11.50 7.34
N ASP A 19 -22.93 -12.58 7.41
CA ASP A 19 -22.93 -13.64 6.39
C ASP A 19 -24.32 -14.29 6.26
N ASP A 20 -25.01 -14.51 7.40
CA ASP A 20 -26.37 -15.06 7.41
C ASP A 20 -27.38 -14.09 6.80
N ILE A 21 -27.26 -12.79 7.07
CA ILE A 21 -28.07 -11.76 6.40
C ILE A 21 -27.83 -11.78 4.89
N ASP A 22 -26.58 -11.86 4.44
CA ASP A 22 -26.24 -11.90 3.01
C ASP A 22 -26.82 -13.14 2.33
N ARG A 23 -26.81 -14.29 3.01
CA ARG A 23 -27.50 -15.51 2.52
C ARG A 23 -29.01 -15.32 2.45
N LEU A 24 -29.64 -14.77 3.49
CA LEU A 24 -31.09 -14.53 3.52
C LEU A 24 -31.54 -13.59 2.40
N LEU A 25 -30.76 -12.54 2.12
CA LEU A 25 -31.01 -11.59 1.03
C LEU A 25 -30.91 -12.23 -0.36
N GLN A 26 -30.10 -13.27 -0.53
CA GLN A 26 -29.97 -13.99 -1.82
C GLN A 26 -31.16 -14.91 -2.09
N PHE A 27 -31.68 -15.59 -1.07
CA PHE A 27 -32.64 -16.68 -1.25
C PHE A 27 -34.10 -16.31 -0.93
N SER A 28 -34.36 -15.22 -0.22
CA SER A 28 -35.72 -14.91 0.27
C SER A 28 -36.41 -13.81 -0.54
N GLN A 29 -37.63 -14.06 -1.01
CA GLN A 29 -38.57 -12.99 -1.40
C GLN A 29 -39.18 -12.37 -0.13
N GLN A 30 -38.49 -11.38 0.45
CA GLN A 30 -38.96 -10.66 1.62
C GLN A 30 -40.08 -9.68 1.24
N GLN A 31 -41.10 -9.53 2.09
CA GLN A 31 -42.25 -8.63 1.86
C GLN A 31 -41.84 -7.16 1.74
N ASP A 32 -40.73 -6.76 2.36
CA ASP A 32 -40.17 -5.41 2.34
C ASP A 32 -39.03 -5.23 1.30
N GLY A 33 -38.82 -6.22 0.42
CA GLY A 33 -37.69 -6.22 -0.53
C GLY A 33 -36.31 -6.36 0.14
N GLY A 34 -36.24 -6.77 1.40
CA GLY A 34 -35.01 -6.95 2.17
C GLY A 34 -34.46 -5.66 2.76
N LEU A 35 -35.24 -4.58 2.80
CA LEU A 35 -34.80 -3.28 3.33
C LEU A 35 -34.34 -3.38 4.80
N GLN A 36 -35.13 -4.04 5.66
CA GLN A 36 -34.79 -4.22 7.08
C GLN A 36 -33.48 -4.99 7.25
N LEU A 37 -33.28 -6.05 6.46
CA LEU A 37 -32.05 -6.86 6.48
C LEU A 37 -30.85 -6.04 6.04
N ARG A 38 -30.95 -5.25 4.97
CA ARG A 38 -29.87 -4.36 4.50
C ARG A 38 -29.52 -3.28 5.53
N ASN A 39 -30.52 -2.69 6.17
CA ASN A 39 -30.31 -1.72 7.25
C ASN A 39 -29.60 -2.37 8.44
N ARG A 40 -30.06 -3.54 8.89
CA ARG A 40 -29.42 -4.30 9.97
C ARG A 40 -27.97 -4.65 9.62
N ARG A 41 -27.71 -5.11 8.39
CA ARG A 41 -26.36 -5.38 7.89
C ARG A 41 -25.45 -4.17 8.03
N GLN A 42 -25.92 -3.00 7.62
CA GLN A 42 -25.15 -1.75 7.72
C GLN A 42 -24.89 -1.35 9.18
N THR A 43 -25.88 -1.52 10.06
CA THR A 43 -25.72 -1.28 11.50
C THR A 43 -24.65 -2.19 12.11
N LEU A 44 -24.66 -3.50 11.79
CA LEU A 44 -23.66 -4.46 12.29
C LEU A 44 -22.25 -4.11 11.80
N LEU A 45 -22.10 -3.73 10.54
CA LEU A 45 -20.82 -3.26 9.99
C LEU A 45 -20.31 -2.00 10.69
N GLY A 46 -21.21 -1.06 11.02
CA GLY A 46 -20.90 0.14 11.81
C GLY A 46 -20.46 -0.19 13.24
N GLN A 47 -21.21 -1.06 13.93
CA GLN A 47 -20.87 -1.52 15.28
C GLN A 47 -19.50 -2.20 15.34
N LEU A 48 -19.13 -2.94 14.30
CA LEU A 48 -17.80 -3.54 14.22
C LEU A 48 -16.71 -2.48 14.02
N ALA A 49 -16.94 -1.43 13.22
CA ALA A 49 -15.99 -0.31 13.13
C ALA A 49 -15.79 0.40 14.47
N GLU A 50 -16.86 0.62 15.23
CA GLU A 50 -16.79 1.21 16.58
C GLU A 50 -16.00 0.31 17.53
N SER A 51 -16.24 -1.00 17.49
CA SER A 51 -15.50 -2.00 18.29
C SER A 51 -14.01 -2.04 17.95
N LEU A 52 -13.67 -1.86 16.67
CA LEU A 52 -12.29 -1.74 16.20
C LEU A 52 -11.68 -0.34 16.45
N GLN A 53 -12.50 0.62 16.89
CA GLN A 53 -12.17 2.05 17.03
C GLN A 53 -11.57 2.64 15.76
N LEU A 54 -12.19 2.38 14.61
CA LEU A 54 -11.73 2.94 13.34
C LEU A 54 -12.04 4.44 13.27
N VAL A 55 -10.99 5.25 13.19
CA VAL A 55 -11.09 6.71 13.18
C VAL A 55 -11.23 7.23 11.75
N ASP A 56 -12.26 8.06 11.51
CA ASP A 56 -12.39 8.87 10.29
C ASP A 56 -11.82 10.28 10.48
N PRO A 57 -10.58 10.56 10.04
CA PRO A 57 -10.03 11.91 10.11
C PRO A 57 -10.68 12.89 9.14
N LEU A 58 -11.51 12.43 8.20
CA LEU A 58 -12.22 13.28 7.23
C LEU A 58 -13.69 13.54 7.64
N GLY A 59 -14.13 12.97 8.76
CA GLY A 59 -15.49 13.14 9.28
C GLY A 59 -15.80 14.57 9.72
N ALA A 60 -17.06 14.83 10.04
CA ALA A 60 -17.59 16.17 10.36
C ALA A 60 -16.83 16.91 11.49
N ASN A 61 -16.14 16.18 12.39
CA ASN A 61 -15.26 16.75 13.41
C ASN A 61 -13.84 17.06 12.87
N LYS A 62 -13.77 17.94 11.87
CA LYS A 62 -12.57 18.31 11.09
C LYS A 62 -11.41 18.95 11.88
N ASN A 63 -11.56 19.15 13.19
CA ASN A 63 -10.59 19.83 14.05
C ASN A 63 -9.90 18.90 15.07
N ARG A 64 -10.18 17.58 15.06
CA ARG A 64 -9.46 16.65 15.94
C ARG A 64 -8.16 16.23 15.27
N HIS A 65 -7.05 16.74 15.78
CA HIS A 65 -5.73 16.22 15.41
C HIS A 65 -5.67 14.75 15.81
N LEU A 66 -5.36 13.86 14.86
CA LEU A 66 -5.15 12.44 15.15
C LEU A 66 -4.05 12.32 16.20
N SER A 67 -4.38 11.69 17.32
CA SER A 67 -3.45 11.35 18.39
C SER A 67 -2.91 9.94 18.18
N ALA A 68 -1.68 9.68 18.61
CA ALA A 68 -1.10 8.33 18.64
C ALA A 68 -1.96 7.33 19.42
N ASN A 69 -2.82 7.81 20.33
CA ASN A 69 -3.71 6.98 21.11
C ASN A 69 -4.99 6.55 20.37
N ASP A 70 -5.37 7.25 19.31
CA ASP A 70 -6.67 7.04 18.66
C ASP A 70 -6.74 5.69 17.93
N ASP A 71 -5.61 5.11 17.52
CA ASP A 71 -5.55 3.80 16.85
C ASP A 71 -5.04 2.65 17.77
N LEU A 72 -4.90 2.86 19.08
CA LEU A 72 -4.31 1.86 19.98
C LEU A 72 -5.11 0.55 20.04
N VAL A 73 -6.44 0.63 20.02
CA VAL A 73 -7.29 -0.57 20.02
C VAL A 73 -7.15 -1.32 18.70
N PHE A 74 -7.22 -0.61 17.58
CA PHE A 74 -6.94 -1.18 16.26
C PHE A 74 -5.58 -1.89 16.22
N LEU A 75 -4.51 -1.23 16.66
CA LEU A 75 -3.15 -1.78 16.71
C LEU A 75 -3.06 -3.04 17.59
N ARG A 76 -3.69 -3.04 18.77
CA ARG A 76 -3.76 -4.22 19.64
C ARG A 76 -4.48 -5.39 18.99
N ILE A 77 -5.55 -5.14 18.25
CA ILE A 77 -6.31 -6.18 17.53
C ILE A 77 -5.47 -6.75 16.39
N VAL A 78 -4.92 -5.91 15.51
CA VAL A 78 -4.15 -6.38 14.34
C VAL A 78 -2.76 -6.89 14.69
N SER A 79 -2.30 -6.73 15.93
CA SER A 79 -1.11 -7.42 16.45
C SER A 79 -1.30 -8.95 16.52
N LEU A 80 -2.55 -9.42 16.59
CA LEU A 80 -2.89 -10.84 16.69
C LEU A 80 -3.26 -11.41 15.30
N PRO A 81 -2.80 -12.62 14.93
CA PRO A 81 -3.17 -13.24 13.66
C PRO A 81 -4.68 -13.34 13.45
N LYS A 82 -5.43 -13.72 14.50
CA LYS A 82 -6.91 -13.79 14.44
C LYS A 82 -7.56 -12.42 14.25
N GLY A 83 -6.96 -11.35 14.75
CA GLY A 83 -7.40 -9.98 14.50
C GLY A 83 -7.16 -9.52 13.06
N ARG A 84 -6.02 -9.90 12.45
CA ARG A 84 -5.79 -9.68 11.00
C ARG A 84 -6.79 -10.44 10.14
N LYS A 85 -7.16 -11.67 10.54
CA LYS A 85 -8.20 -12.47 9.88
C LYS A 85 -9.59 -11.81 10.01
N LEU A 86 -9.94 -11.31 11.19
CA LEU A 86 -11.16 -10.53 11.42
C LEU A 86 -11.20 -9.32 10.47
N LEU A 87 -10.14 -8.51 10.44
CA LEU A 87 -10.06 -7.33 9.59
C LEU A 87 -10.17 -7.66 8.09
N SER A 88 -9.50 -8.72 7.63
CA SER A 88 -9.59 -9.18 6.24
C SER A 88 -11.02 -9.56 5.86
N ARG A 89 -11.74 -10.30 6.71
CA ARG A 89 -13.15 -10.65 6.46
C ARG A 89 -14.05 -9.42 6.51
N TYR A 90 -13.85 -8.54 7.48
CA TYR A 90 -14.62 -7.32 7.64
C TYR A 90 -14.54 -6.44 6.39
N ILE A 91 -13.34 -6.23 5.85
CA ILE A 91 -13.12 -5.46 4.61
C ILE A 91 -13.82 -6.11 3.41
N ASN A 92 -13.76 -7.43 3.28
CA ASN A 92 -14.40 -8.14 2.17
C ASN A 92 -15.94 -8.06 2.18
N LEU A 93 -16.54 -7.78 3.33
CA LEU A 93 -18.00 -7.63 3.47
C LEU A 93 -18.49 -6.20 3.24
N MET A 94 -17.59 -5.23 3.12
CA MET A 94 -17.98 -3.84 2.88
C MET A 94 -18.43 -3.62 1.43
N VAL A 95 -19.36 -2.69 1.25
CA VAL A 95 -19.67 -2.16 -0.07
C VAL A 95 -18.44 -1.38 -0.57
N PRO A 96 -17.83 -1.76 -1.70
CA PRO A 96 -16.68 -1.03 -2.25
C PRO A 96 -17.04 0.44 -2.49
N GLY A 97 -16.14 1.36 -2.15
CA GLY A 97 -16.36 2.81 -2.28
C GLY A 97 -17.20 3.45 -1.18
N SER A 98 -17.72 2.68 -0.20
CA SER A 98 -18.39 3.26 0.97
C SER A 98 -17.42 4.01 1.90
N ASP A 99 -17.95 4.93 2.71
CA ASP A 99 -17.15 5.62 3.73
C ASP A 99 -16.46 4.64 4.69
N LEU A 100 -17.17 3.57 5.09
CA LEU A 100 -16.64 2.56 5.98
C LEU A 100 -15.44 1.82 5.36
N ALA A 101 -15.54 1.49 4.07
CA ALA A 101 -14.44 0.91 3.28
C ALA A 101 -13.23 1.85 3.23
N ARG A 102 -13.46 3.13 2.98
CA ARG A 102 -12.42 4.17 3.01
C ARG A 102 -11.77 4.26 4.38
N ILE A 103 -12.54 4.36 5.46
CA ILE A 103 -12.04 4.49 6.83
C ILE A 103 -11.20 3.27 7.25
N ALA A 104 -11.67 2.06 6.96
CA ALA A 104 -10.93 0.84 7.26
C ALA A 104 -9.62 0.74 6.49
N CYS A 105 -9.62 1.10 5.21
CA CYS A 105 -8.37 1.16 4.43
C CYS A 105 -7.43 2.23 4.97
N MET A 106 -7.92 3.43 5.26
CA MET A 106 -7.09 4.50 5.86
C MET A 106 -6.42 4.05 7.16
N ALA A 107 -7.11 3.33 8.03
CA ALA A 107 -6.50 2.77 9.25
C ALA A 107 -5.35 1.80 8.92
N VAL A 108 -5.50 0.94 7.91
CA VAL A 108 -4.41 0.08 7.43
C VAL A 108 -3.25 0.91 6.84
N PHE A 109 -3.54 1.92 6.03
CA PHE A 109 -2.54 2.79 5.40
C PHE A 109 -1.76 3.65 6.42
N ARG A 110 -2.40 4.08 7.52
CA ARG A 110 -1.70 4.75 8.64
C ARG A 110 -0.67 3.83 9.32
N HIS A 111 -0.86 2.52 9.26
CA HIS A 111 -0.10 1.53 10.06
C HIS A 111 0.61 0.47 9.21
N LEU A 112 1.01 0.81 7.98
CA LEU A 112 1.64 -0.15 7.05
C LEU A 112 2.87 -0.84 7.62
N ARG A 113 3.72 -0.12 8.36
CA ARG A 113 4.90 -0.68 9.02
C ARG A 113 4.53 -1.69 10.10
N PHE A 114 3.53 -1.40 10.91
CA PHE A 114 3.06 -2.31 11.94
C PHE A 114 2.40 -3.57 11.35
N VAL A 115 1.56 -3.39 10.32
CA VAL A 115 0.78 -4.50 9.73
C VAL A 115 1.64 -5.38 8.83
N PHE A 116 2.48 -4.80 7.98
CA PHE A 116 3.22 -5.50 6.91
C PHE A 116 4.76 -5.45 7.08
N GLY A 117 5.27 -4.83 8.14
CA GLY A 117 6.71 -4.64 8.32
C GLY A 117 7.48 -5.92 8.59
N ASN A 118 6.86 -6.95 9.14
CA ASN A 118 7.48 -8.25 9.38
C ASN A 118 6.50 -9.35 9.00
N LEU A 119 6.86 -10.18 8.02
CA LEU A 119 6.12 -11.39 7.72
C LEU A 119 6.41 -12.44 8.81
N PRO A 120 5.38 -13.05 9.42
CA PRO A 120 5.57 -14.15 10.37
C PRO A 120 6.28 -15.33 9.71
N SER A 121 7.14 -16.03 10.46
CA SER A 121 7.78 -17.27 9.99
C SER A 121 6.83 -18.46 9.91
N ASP A 122 5.70 -18.40 10.61
CA ASP A 122 4.63 -19.40 10.55
C ASP A 122 3.77 -19.18 9.29
N ASP A 123 3.67 -20.21 8.44
CA ASP A 123 2.97 -20.15 7.14
C ASP A 123 1.50 -19.72 7.26
N GLY A 124 0.80 -20.19 8.31
CA GLY A 124 -0.61 -19.83 8.54
C GLY A 124 -0.78 -18.34 8.85
N SER A 125 0.10 -17.80 9.68
CA SER A 125 0.15 -16.38 10.03
C SER A 125 0.60 -15.53 8.83
N ALA A 126 1.59 -15.98 8.06
CA ALA A 126 2.02 -15.33 6.81
C ALA A 126 0.88 -15.24 5.79
N GLN A 127 0.17 -16.34 5.55
CA GLN A 127 -0.99 -16.37 4.65
C GLN A 127 -2.08 -15.39 5.10
N THR A 128 -2.26 -15.20 6.41
CA THR A 128 -3.23 -14.24 6.95
C THR A 128 -2.86 -12.81 6.60
N VAL A 129 -1.57 -12.46 6.62
CA VAL A 129 -1.07 -11.13 6.19
C VAL A 129 -1.31 -10.93 4.69
N THR A 130 -1.02 -11.93 3.86
CA THR A 130 -1.28 -11.88 2.41
C THR A 130 -2.78 -11.72 2.11
N LYS A 131 -3.64 -12.47 2.81
CA LYS A 131 -5.11 -12.35 2.69
C LYS A 131 -5.60 -10.96 3.06
N LEU A 132 -5.02 -10.34 4.10
CA LEU A 132 -5.34 -8.97 4.47
C LEU A 132 -4.93 -7.98 3.37
N ALA A 133 -3.71 -8.09 2.84
CA ALA A 133 -3.26 -7.23 1.73
C ALA A 133 -4.18 -7.37 0.51
N ASN A 134 -4.56 -8.59 0.14
CA ASN A 134 -5.46 -8.86 -0.97
C ASN A 134 -6.88 -8.30 -0.75
N ALA A 135 -7.42 -8.41 0.46
CA ALA A 135 -8.73 -7.84 0.82
C ALA A 135 -8.71 -6.30 0.69
N VAL A 136 -7.65 -5.65 1.20
CA VAL A 136 -7.47 -4.20 1.06
C VAL A 136 -7.32 -3.80 -0.41
N ALA A 137 -6.48 -4.49 -1.18
CA ALA A 137 -6.32 -4.28 -2.62
C ALA A 137 -7.63 -4.43 -3.39
N ALA A 138 -8.46 -5.41 -3.03
CA ALA A 138 -9.78 -5.60 -3.62
C ALA A 138 -10.74 -4.46 -3.30
N CYS A 139 -10.73 -3.99 -2.05
CA CYS A 139 -11.52 -2.85 -1.60
C CYS A 139 -11.15 -1.56 -2.35
N ILE A 140 -9.84 -1.31 -2.53
CA ILE A 140 -9.30 -0.14 -3.25
C ILE A 140 -9.86 -0.05 -4.68
N ARG A 141 -10.05 -1.17 -5.39
CA ARG A 141 -10.56 -1.15 -6.77
C ARG A 141 -11.95 -0.52 -6.91
N GLY A 142 -12.75 -0.50 -5.85
CA GLY A 142 -14.06 0.17 -5.84
C GLY A 142 -14.05 1.60 -5.31
N MET A 143 -12.89 2.15 -4.93
CA MET A 143 -12.80 3.51 -4.39
C MET A 143 -12.75 4.56 -5.50
N ASP A 144 -13.24 5.76 -5.17
CA ASP A 144 -13.13 6.95 -5.98
C ASP A 144 -11.81 7.70 -5.71
N LEU A 145 -11.52 8.71 -6.53
CA LEU A 145 -10.26 9.44 -6.44
C LEU A 145 -10.05 10.12 -5.08
N SER A 146 -11.14 10.56 -4.42
CA SER A 146 -11.08 11.15 -3.08
C SER A 146 -10.65 10.11 -2.03
N GLY A 147 -11.25 8.92 -2.03
CA GLY A 147 -10.87 7.82 -1.15
C GLY A 147 -9.43 7.35 -1.35
N LEU A 148 -8.98 7.27 -2.61
CA LEU A 148 -7.58 6.95 -2.94
C LEU A 148 -6.60 8.01 -2.40
N SER A 149 -6.94 9.29 -2.56
CA SER A 149 -6.15 10.40 -2.05
C SER A 149 -6.02 10.34 -0.53
N ALA A 150 -7.12 10.07 0.15
CA ALA A 150 -7.15 9.91 1.61
C ALA A 150 -6.27 8.74 2.10
N CYS A 151 -6.26 7.61 1.37
CA CYS A 151 -5.40 6.48 1.68
C CYS A 151 -3.91 6.81 1.50
N LEU A 152 -3.51 7.54 0.44
CA LEU A 152 -2.12 7.99 0.28
C LEU A 152 -1.72 9.00 1.37
N ALA A 153 -2.57 9.98 1.65
CA ALA A 153 -2.33 10.95 2.70
C ALA A 153 -2.13 10.28 4.07
N ALA A 154 -2.89 9.21 4.36
CA ALA A 154 -2.74 8.43 5.59
C ALA A 154 -1.34 7.80 5.74
N ILE A 155 -0.67 7.43 4.65
CA ILE A 155 0.73 6.95 4.69
C ILE A 155 1.66 8.07 5.13
N VAL A 156 1.52 9.25 4.51
CA VAL A 156 2.40 10.40 4.74
C VAL A 156 2.25 10.92 6.16
N CYS A 157 1.04 10.91 6.70
CA CYS A 157 0.74 11.33 8.06
C CYS A 157 1.11 10.28 9.13
N SER A 158 1.62 9.11 8.73
CA SER A 158 2.04 8.07 9.68
C SER A 158 3.30 8.48 10.45
N SER A 159 3.41 8.06 11.71
CA SER A 159 4.62 8.20 12.51
C SER A 159 5.74 7.24 12.08
N GLU A 160 5.41 6.17 11.35
CA GLU A 160 6.37 5.16 10.90
C GLU A 160 6.40 5.06 9.37
N HIS A 161 7.60 5.00 8.80
CA HIS A 161 7.75 4.83 7.36
C HIS A 161 7.28 3.44 6.89
N PRO A 162 6.51 3.35 5.80
CA PRO A 162 6.03 2.08 5.26
C PRO A 162 7.18 1.18 4.79
N PRO A 163 7.01 -0.15 4.83
CA PRO A 163 7.97 -1.09 4.29
C PRO A 163 7.83 -1.14 2.75
N LEU A 164 8.54 -0.26 2.04
CA LEU A 164 8.53 -0.14 0.58
C LEU A 164 9.44 -1.17 -0.10
N ARG A 165 9.14 -2.46 0.08
CA ARG A 165 9.89 -3.58 -0.52
C ARG A 165 9.40 -3.89 -1.93
N PRO A 166 10.22 -4.42 -2.85
CA PRO A 166 9.72 -4.88 -4.14
C PRO A 166 8.70 -6.02 -4.02
N LEU A 167 7.90 -6.25 -5.07
CA LEU A 167 6.96 -7.36 -5.11
C LEU A 167 7.68 -8.72 -5.06
N GLY A 168 7.08 -9.68 -4.35
CA GLY A 168 7.64 -11.02 -4.15
C GLY A 168 8.78 -11.10 -3.12
N TYR A 169 9.05 -10.02 -2.38
CA TYR A 169 10.12 -10.01 -1.37
C TYR A 169 9.80 -10.99 -0.23
N THR A 170 10.78 -11.81 0.15
CA THR A 170 10.59 -12.93 1.10
C THR A 170 10.13 -12.49 2.49
N ALA A 171 10.54 -11.29 2.93
CA ALA A 171 10.09 -10.71 4.20
C ALA A 171 8.66 -10.13 4.15
N GLY A 172 7.95 -10.29 3.02
CA GLY A 172 6.61 -9.79 2.75
C GLY A 172 6.59 -8.48 1.96
N ASP A 173 5.61 -8.36 1.07
CA ASP A 173 5.41 -7.26 0.11
C ASP A 173 4.01 -6.62 0.20
N GLY A 174 3.23 -6.94 1.24
CA GLY A 174 1.83 -6.54 1.36
C GLY A 174 1.59 -5.03 1.29
N ALA A 175 2.48 -4.21 1.87
CA ALA A 175 2.38 -2.74 1.75
C ALA A 175 2.53 -2.28 0.29
N THR A 176 3.47 -2.86 -0.44
CA THR A 176 3.72 -2.54 -1.85
C THR A 176 2.54 -2.96 -2.73
N VAL A 177 1.96 -4.14 -2.48
CA VAL A 177 0.75 -4.61 -3.18
C VAL A 177 -0.39 -3.59 -3.09
N ILE A 178 -0.67 -3.08 -1.88
CA ILE A 178 -1.81 -2.18 -1.68
C ILE A 178 -1.52 -0.75 -2.14
N ILE A 179 -0.30 -0.24 -1.97
CA ILE A 179 0.10 1.07 -2.51
C ILE A 179 0.02 1.03 -4.04
N LYS A 180 0.55 -0.02 -4.67
CA LYS A 180 0.47 -0.19 -6.13
C LYS A 180 -0.99 -0.22 -6.59
N SER A 181 -1.86 -0.93 -5.87
CA SER A 181 -3.29 -0.98 -6.18
C SER A 181 -3.96 0.41 -6.17
N VAL A 182 -3.54 1.30 -5.26
CA VAL A 182 -4.02 2.69 -5.23
C VAL A 182 -3.54 3.46 -6.46
N LEU A 183 -2.26 3.35 -6.82
CA LEU A 183 -1.68 4.03 -7.98
C LEU A 183 -2.31 3.54 -9.30
N ASP A 184 -2.46 2.23 -9.45
CA ASP A 184 -3.09 1.61 -10.63
C ASP A 184 -4.55 2.08 -10.77
N ARG A 185 -5.32 2.03 -9.68
CA ARG A 185 -6.73 2.47 -9.70
C ARG A 185 -6.87 3.96 -9.98
N ALA A 186 -5.97 4.79 -9.47
CA ALA A 186 -5.96 6.22 -9.80
C ALA A 186 -5.64 6.44 -11.28
N THR A 187 -4.74 5.64 -11.88
CA THR A 187 -4.46 5.71 -13.31
C THR A 187 -5.70 5.40 -14.13
N GLU A 188 -6.47 4.37 -13.77
CA GLU A 188 -7.76 4.06 -14.41
C GLU A 188 -8.71 5.26 -14.34
N LEU A 189 -8.95 5.80 -13.13
CA LEU A 189 -9.89 6.91 -12.92
C LEU A 189 -9.49 8.24 -13.58
N LEU A 190 -8.19 8.49 -13.74
CA LEU A 190 -7.69 9.71 -14.36
C LEU A 190 -7.67 9.62 -15.89
N THR A 191 -7.50 8.41 -16.43
CA THR A 191 -7.51 8.12 -17.87
C THR A 191 -8.92 8.02 -18.41
N GLU A 192 -9.82 7.38 -17.66
CA GLU A 192 -11.24 7.41 -17.96
C GLU A 192 -11.72 8.87 -17.83
N GLN A 193 -12.26 9.44 -18.90
CA GLN A 193 -12.76 10.82 -18.95
C GLN A 193 -14.05 11.00 -18.13
N LEU A 194 -14.18 10.33 -16.99
CA LEU A 194 -15.23 10.62 -16.01
C LEU A 194 -15.02 12.05 -15.50
N PRO A 195 -16.11 12.83 -15.31
CA PRO A 195 -16.04 14.14 -14.69
C PRO A 195 -15.71 14.01 -13.19
N ALA A 196 -14.48 13.62 -12.88
CA ALA A 196 -13.92 13.80 -11.55
C ALA A 196 -13.86 15.30 -11.28
N SER A 197 -14.38 15.74 -10.14
CA SER A 197 -14.34 17.15 -9.76
C SER A 197 -12.89 17.66 -9.78
N ASN A 198 -12.69 18.92 -10.21
CA ASN A 198 -11.36 19.55 -10.18
C ASN A 198 -10.73 19.49 -8.78
N TYR A 199 -11.57 19.55 -7.74
CA TYR A 199 -11.16 19.37 -6.35
C TYR A 199 -10.54 17.99 -6.10
N ASN A 200 -11.19 16.90 -6.55
CA ASN A 200 -10.67 15.54 -6.36
C ASN A 200 -9.34 15.32 -7.09
N ARG A 201 -9.15 15.93 -8.27
CA ARG A 201 -7.87 15.89 -9.01
C ARG A 201 -6.77 16.64 -8.28
N ALA A 202 -7.07 17.82 -7.74
CA ALA A 202 -6.11 18.59 -6.95
C ALA A 202 -5.74 17.87 -5.64
N LEU A 203 -6.73 17.29 -4.95
CA LEU A 203 -6.53 16.49 -3.74
C LEU A 203 -5.64 15.27 -4.02
N TRP A 204 -5.90 14.58 -5.13
CA TRP A 204 -5.05 13.48 -5.60
C TRP A 204 -3.62 13.94 -5.81
N GLN A 205 -3.41 14.99 -6.60
CA GLN A 205 -2.06 15.46 -6.92
C GLN A 205 -1.30 15.87 -5.66
N ALA A 206 -1.94 16.57 -4.73
CA ALA A 206 -1.33 16.92 -3.45
C ALA A 206 -0.93 15.68 -2.64
N SER A 207 -1.83 14.70 -2.54
CA SER A 207 -1.57 13.45 -1.80
C SER A 207 -0.47 12.61 -2.46
N PHE A 208 -0.49 12.52 -3.79
CA PHE A 208 0.54 11.84 -4.56
C PHE A 208 1.90 12.52 -4.42
N ASN A 209 1.98 13.85 -4.56
CA ASN A 209 3.24 14.59 -4.43
C ASN A 209 3.90 14.35 -3.07
N ALA A 210 3.10 14.38 -2.00
CA ALA A 210 3.59 14.12 -0.66
C ALA A 210 4.10 12.67 -0.50
N PHE A 211 3.35 11.69 -1.02
CA PHE A 211 3.79 10.29 -1.04
C PHE A 211 5.05 10.08 -1.89
N PHE A 212 5.14 10.72 -3.06
CA PHE A 212 6.27 10.62 -3.96
C PHE A 212 7.56 11.15 -3.32
N GLY A 213 7.48 12.22 -2.53
CA GLY A 213 8.58 12.69 -1.70
C GLY A 213 9.08 11.63 -0.70
N LEU A 214 8.16 10.90 -0.07
CA LEU A 214 8.50 9.78 0.82
C LEU A 214 9.17 8.63 0.04
N LEU A 215 8.58 8.22 -1.09
CA LEU A 215 9.09 7.13 -1.94
C LEU A 215 10.49 7.42 -2.47
N THR A 216 10.71 8.62 -3.01
CA THR A 216 12.03 9.03 -3.54
C THR A 216 13.08 9.10 -2.44
N LYS A 217 12.76 9.67 -1.28
CA LYS A 217 13.66 9.68 -0.12
C LYS A 217 14.04 8.26 0.32
N TYR A 218 13.08 7.34 0.34
CA TYR A 218 13.35 5.93 0.62
C TYR A 218 14.30 5.31 -0.41
N CYS A 219 14.01 5.48 -1.70
CA CYS A 219 14.82 4.91 -2.78
C CYS A 219 16.26 5.44 -2.78
N ILE A 220 16.44 6.75 -2.59
CA ILE A 220 17.78 7.38 -2.50
C ILE A 220 18.53 6.83 -1.28
N GLY A 221 17.92 6.86 -0.10
CA GLY A 221 18.57 6.37 1.13
C GLY A 221 18.93 4.88 1.06
N LYS A 222 18.06 4.06 0.45
CA LYS A 222 18.35 2.65 0.19
C LYS A 222 19.46 2.46 -0.83
N PHE A 223 19.44 3.20 -1.92
CA PHE A 223 20.48 3.14 -2.94
C PHE A 223 21.85 3.51 -2.37
N ASP A 224 21.97 4.62 -1.65
CA ASP A 224 23.22 5.07 -1.05
C ASP A 224 23.76 4.03 -0.05
N SER A 225 22.88 3.49 0.82
CA SER A 225 23.24 2.40 1.74
C SER A 225 23.74 1.14 1.03
N LEU A 226 23.14 0.79 -0.12
CA LEU A 226 23.52 -0.39 -0.89
C LEU A 226 24.81 -0.19 -1.66
N VAL A 227 25.06 1.00 -2.23
CA VAL A 227 26.32 1.32 -2.91
C VAL A 227 27.51 1.22 -1.94
N HIS A 228 27.31 1.57 -0.68
CA HIS A 228 28.35 1.42 0.37
C HIS A 228 28.60 -0.03 0.81
N THR A 229 27.62 -0.93 0.64
CA THR A 229 27.69 -2.31 1.17
C THR A 229 27.82 -3.38 0.08
N THR A 230 27.38 -3.08 -1.15
CA THR A 230 27.30 -4.02 -2.28
C THR A 230 27.55 -3.29 -3.60
N HIS A 231 28.48 -3.79 -4.41
CA HIS A 231 28.84 -3.15 -5.69
C HIS A 231 28.14 -3.78 -6.91
N THR A 232 27.09 -4.60 -6.72
CA THR A 232 26.40 -5.25 -7.85
C THR A 232 25.06 -4.59 -8.13
N ALA A 233 24.90 -4.03 -9.33
CA ALA A 233 23.66 -3.38 -9.77
C ALA A 233 22.43 -4.32 -9.70
N THR A 234 22.64 -5.62 -9.83
CA THR A 234 21.58 -6.64 -9.71
C THR A 234 21.07 -6.81 -8.27
N ALA A 235 21.94 -6.75 -7.26
CA ALA A 235 21.53 -6.78 -5.86
C ALA A 235 20.78 -5.49 -5.49
N ILE A 236 21.27 -4.34 -5.97
CA ILE A 236 20.64 -3.03 -5.75
C ILE A 236 19.21 -3.01 -6.30
N ARG A 237 19.01 -3.50 -7.53
CA ARG A 237 17.68 -3.54 -8.16
C ARG A 237 16.69 -4.47 -7.47
N ARG A 238 17.17 -5.51 -6.77
CA ARG A 238 16.32 -6.44 -6.01
C ARG A 238 15.81 -5.86 -4.69
N GLU A 239 16.38 -4.75 -4.23
CA GLU A 239 16.02 -4.11 -2.97
C GLU A 239 15.15 -2.86 -3.17
N LEU A 240 15.13 -2.29 -4.37
CA LEU A 240 14.35 -1.09 -4.70
C LEU A 240 12.91 -1.46 -5.11
N PRO A 241 11.90 -0.66 -4.71
CA PRO A 241 10.49 -0.89 -5.06
C PRO A 241 10.19 -0.43 -6.50
N ILE A 242 10.78 -1.09 -7.49
CA ILE A 242 10.68 -0.69 -8.90
C ILE A 242 9.22 -0.66 -9.37
N GLU A 243 8.37 -1.54 -8.86
CA GLU A 243 6.95 -1.59 -9.21
C GLU A 243 6.20 -0.33 -8.77
N LEU A 244 6.53 0.24 -7.61
CA LEU A 244 5.95 1.50 -7.16
C LEU A 244 6.46 2.67 -8.00
N LEU A 245 7.75 2.69 -8.32
CA LEU A 245 8.33 3.72 -9.18
C LEU A 245 7.67 3.72 -10.57
N ARG A 246 7.45 2.54 -11.16
CA ARG A 246 6.72 2.41 -12.44
C ARG A 246 5.26 2.84 -12.30
N ALA A 247 4.55 2.37 -11.27
CA ALA A 247 3.16 2.73 -11.04
C ALA A 247 2.97 4.23 -10.71
N SER A 248 4.03 4.93 -10.31
CA SER A 248 4.01 6.37 -10.05
C SER A 248 4.08 7.21 -11.33
N LEU A 249 4.62 6.67 -12.43
CA LEU A 249 4.88 7.43 -13.68
C LEU A 249 3.65 8.15 -14.26
N PRO A 250 2.43 7.59 -14.26
CA PRO A 250 1.26 8.30 -14.80
C PRO A 250 0.85 9.54 -13.97
N HIS A 251 1.38 9.68 -12.76
CA HIS A 251 0.99 10.69 -11.78
C HIS A 251 2.04 11.78 -11.56
N THR A 252 3.23 11.60 -12.15
CA THR A 252 4.35 12.54 -12.01
C THR A 252 4.20 13.76 -12.92
N ASP A 253 4.56 14.93 -12.40
CA ASP A 253 4.87 16.09 -13.23
C ASP A 253 6.24 15.96 -13.92
N GLU A 254 6.59 16.95 -14.75
CA GLU A 254 7.84 16.94 -15.52
C GLU A 254 9.09 16.95 -14.63
N GLN A 255 9.04 17.65 -13.49
CA GLN A 255 10.15 17.72 -12.54
C GLN A 255 10.36 16.37 -11.85
N GLN A 256 9.28 15.75 -11.39
CA GLN A 256 9.29 14.42 -10.78
C GLN A 256 9.74 13.36 -11.78
N ARG A 257 9.36 13.47 -13.06
CA ARG A 257 9.84 12.60 -14.13
C ARG A 257 11.34 12.74 -14.35
N ALA A 258 11.87 13.97 -14.37
CA ALA A 258 13.31 14.21 -14.47
C ALA A 258 14.08 13.58 -13.31
N LEU A 259 13.57 13.67 -12.08
CA LEU A 259 14.17 13.03 -10.90
C LEU A 259 14.22 11.50 -11.04
N LEU A 260 13.16 10.86 -11.57
CA LEU A 260 13.16 9.41 -11.81
C LEU A 260 14.16 9.01 -12.90
N LEU A 261 14.33 9.82 -13.93
CA LEU A 261 15.31 9.59 -14.99
C LEU A 261 16.74 9.67 -14.47
N GLU A 262 17.06 10.69 -13.66
CA GLU A 262 18.36 10.84 -13.00
C GLU A 262 18.65 9.64 -12.09
N PHE A 263 17.68 9.24 -11.28
CA PHE A 263 17.80 8.07 -10.42
C PHE A 263 18.03 6.78 -11.23
N ALA A 264 17.28 6.58 -12.32
CA ALA A 264 17.45 5.43 -13.19
C ALA A 264 18.86 5.39 -13.81
N GLN A 265 19.39 6.52 -14.28
CA GLN A 265 20.75 6.63 -14.82
C GLN A 265 21.81 6.23 -13.79
N ARG A 266 21.67 6.66 -12.52
CA ARG A 266 22.58 6.28 -11.42
C ARG A 266 22.55 4.77 -11.11
N THR A 267 21.45 4.08 -11.41
CA THR A 267 21.28 2.64 -11.14
C THR A 267 21.65 1.73 -12.32
N VAL A 268 22.04 2.29 -13.47
CA VAL A 268 22.60 1.54 -14.59
C VAL A 268 24.09 1.33 -14.32
N PRO A 269 24.61 0.09 -14.31
CA PRO A 269 26.04 -0.12 -14.20
C PRO A 269 26.72 0.55 -15.40
N VAL A 270 27.75 1.36 -15.13
CA VAL A 270 28.63 1.90 -16.17
C VAL A 270 29.33 0.73 -16.84
N THR A 271 28.74 0.18 -17.89
CA THR A 271 29.44 -0.73 -18.79
C THR A 271 30.38 0.10 -19.64
N GLY A 272 31.66 0.12 -19.24
CA GLY A 272 32.76 0.48 -20.12
C GLY A 272 33.66 1.58 -19.59
N HIS A 273 34.90 1.22 -19.24
CA HIS A 273 36.13 1.79 -19.82
C HIS A 273 37.30 0.85 -19.49
N SER A 274 37.31 -0.36 -20.06
CA SER A 274 38.56 -1.08 -20.29
C SER A 274 39.05 -0.75 -21.70
N SER A 275 39.59 0.45 -21.87
CA SER A 275 40.52 0.73 -22.97
C SER A 275 41.78 -0.08 -22.68
N GLN A 276 41.84 -1.28 -23.25
CA GLN A 276 43.03 -2.11 -23.30
C GLN A 276 44.01 -1.43 -24.28
N ARG A 277 44.67 -0.37 -23.81
CA ARG A 277 45.79 0.27 -24.51
C ARG A 277 47.01 -0.60 -24.24
N ALA A 278 47.25 -1.57 -25.11
CA ALA A 278 48.50 -2.33 -25.09
C ALA A 278 49.69 -1.37 -25.34
N PRO A 279 50.80 -1.50 -24.59
CA PRO A 279 51.97 -0.66 -24.77
C PRO A 279 52.74 -1.07 -26.02
N GLY A 280 53.31 -0.07 -26.70
CA GLY A 280 54.15 -0.24 -27.88
C GLY A 280 55.29 -1.22 -27.62
N ARG A 281 55.45 -2.17 -28.54
CA ARG A 281 56.60 -3.06 -28.63
C ARG A 281 57.48 -2.62 -29.80
N THR A 282 58.56 -1.96 -29.41
CA THR A 282 59.94 -2.21 -29.82
C THR A 282 60.28 -2.26 -31.32
N MET A 283 60.99 -1.22 -31.72
CA MET A 283 61.95 -1.10 -32.82
C MET A 283 62.67 -2.41 -33.18
N ALA A 284 62.71 -2.74 -34.47
CA ALA A 284 63.72 -3.62 -35.04
C ALA A 284 64.33 -2.91 -36.26
N SER A 285 65.61 -2.52 -36.12
CA SER A 285 66.45 -2.03 -37.21
C SER A 285 67.02 -3.20 -38.01
N GLU A 286 66.77 -3.15 -39.33
CA GLU A 286 67.70 -3.36 -40.47
C GLU A 286 68.96 -4.23 -40.27
N THR A 287 69.31 -5.18 -41.16
CA THR A 287 69.79 -4.94 -42.54
C THR A 287 70.08 -6.28 -43.25
N VAL A 288 69.91 -6.32 -44.58
CA VAL A 288 70.50 -7.27 -45.56
C VAL A 288 71.14 -6.40 -46.65
N PRO A 289 72.42 -6.60 -47.05
CA PRO A 289 72.76 -7.24 -48.35
C PRO A 289 74.15 -7.94 -48.32
N SER A 290 74.62 -8.80 -49.24
CA SER A 290 74.23 -9.34 -50.55
C SER A 290 74.62 -10.82 -50.61
#